data_AF-X1SBI1-F1
#
_entry.id   AF-X1SBI1-F1
#
_cell.length_a   1.000
_cell.length_b   1.000
_cell.length_c   1.000
_cell.angle_alpha   90.00
_cell.angle_beta   90.00
_cell.angle_gamma   90.00
#
_symmetry.space_group_name_H-M   'P 1'
#
loop_
_entity.id
_entity.type
_entity.pdbx_description
1 polymer ?
#
loop_
_entity_poly.entity_id
_entity_poly.type
_entity_poly.pdbx_seq_one_letter_code
_entity_poly.pdbx_strand_id
1 'polypeptide(L)'
;SILVQFLGVRPHYLDPETRDHIRARLIEYGLEPGIKQYTEVRTVYTIGRASKEEGIGSSWTRVNGNLGMYNWNQVCNGGLLAGSLAIAETDPDYAEFIVPKAVTILPYALRTYGPDGAWPEGRGYWGYATRYTAYGLAALRTALDNDFGLSQIPGLSEAGFFPIHVDGPLVQTKDSTPCLFWLARTYRNRLFADWEHAVLVQHNGARPQHVIWYTPLSGKEPFPNVLDYHFRGSVESAVFRSAWNDPEALFVHVRAGYNQINHAKLELGHFDI
;
A
#
# COMPACT_ATOMS: atom_id res chain seq x y z
N SER A 1 14.49 23.33 2.45
CA SER A 1 13.93 21.98 2.31
C SER A 1 14.67 21.25 1.19
N ILE A 2 15.10 20.01 1.42
CA ILE A 2 15.90 19.18 0.47
C ILE A 2 15.13 18.83 -0.82
N LEU A 3 13.84 19.17 -0.93
CA LEU A 3 13.10 19.17 -2.19
C LEU A 3 13.56 20.22 -3.21
N VAL A 4 14.32 21.25 -2.81
CA VAL A 4 14.82 22.29 -3.73
C VAL A 4 15.99 21.80 -4.60
N GLN A 5 16.70 20.72 -4.20
CA GLN A 5 18.00 20.41 -4.79
C GLN A 5 18.04 19.27 -5.81
N PHE A 6 17.02 18.41 -5.91
CA PHE A 6 17.06 17.27 -6.84
C PHE A 6 16.29 17.44 -8.15
N LEU A 7 15.50 18.50 -8.30
CA LEU A 7 14.84 18.82 -9.59
C LEU A 7 15.05 20.25 -10.07
N GLY A 8 15.53 21.20 -9.26
CA GLY A 8 15.64 22.61 -9.69
C GLY A 8 14.32 23.25 -10.15
N VAL A 9 13.20 22.53 -10.04
CA VAL A 9 11.87 22.98 -10.40
C VAL A 9 11.25 23.58 -9.16
N ARG A 10 11.41 24.88 -9.00
CA ARG A 10 10.46 25.65 -8.20
C ARG A 10 9.06 25.46 -8.81
N PRO A 11 7.96 25.45 -8.03
CA PRO A 11 6.59 25.26 -8.54
C PRO A 11 6.06 26.49 -9.32
N HIS A 12 6.87 27.06 -10.21
CA HIS A 12 6.59 28.28 -10.98
C HIS A 12 5.84 28.04 -12.29
N TYR A 13 5.43 26.80 -12.60
CA TYR A 13 4.63 26.51 -13.79
C TYR A 13 3.15 26.87 -13.63
N LEU A 14 2.67 27.00 -12.39
CA LEU A 14 1.33 27.47 -12.07
C LEU A 14 1.40 28.90 -11.54
N ASP A 15 0.53 29.75 -12.08
CA ASP A 15 0.32 31.09 -11.56
C ASP A 15 -0.15 31.03 -10.09
N PRO A 16 0.08 32.11 -9.31
CA PRO A 16 -0.26 32.11 -7.89
C PRO A 16 -1.74 31.80 -7.61
N GLU A 17 -2.67 32.28 -8.43
CA GLU A 17 -4.10 32.07 -8.23
C GLU A 17 -4.48 30.60 -8.40
N THR A 18 -4.01 29.96 -9.48
CA THR A 18 -4.22 28.52 -9.71
C THR A 18 -3.62 27.68 -8.58
N ARG A 19 -2.42 28.04 -8.10
CA ARG A 19 -1.76 27.34 -6.99
C ARG A 19 -2.56 27.46 -5.69
N ASP A 20 -3.01 28.66 -5.37
CA ASP A 20 -3.82 28.93 -4.18
C ASP A 20 -5.17 28.23 -4.26
N HIS A 21 -5.78 28.17 -5.44
CA HIS A 21 -7.01 27.42 -5.67
C HIS A 21 -6.82 25.92 -5.41
N ILE A 22 -5.79 25.30 -6.00
CA ILE A 22 -5.51 23.87 -5.79
C ILE A 22 -5.22 23.58 -4.31
N ARG A 23 -4.43 24.44 -3.65
CA ARG A 23 -4.12 24.33 -2.22
C ARG A 23 -5.39 24.39 -1.38
N ALA A 24 -6.25 25.39 -1.61
CA ALA A 24 -7.50 25.54 -0.89
C ALA A 24 -8.42 24.32 -1.07
N ARG A 25 -8.52 23.77 -2.28
CA ARG A 25 -9.34 22.57 -2.55
C ARG A 25 -8.74 21.30 -1.92
N LEU A 26 -7.42 21.17 -1.89
CA LEU A 26 -6.75 20.07 -1.18
C LEU A 26 -7.06 20.10 0.32
N ILE A 27 -7.07 21.29 0.91
CA ILE A 27 -7.42 21.50 2.31
C ILE A 27 -8.90 21.16 2.55
N GLU A 28 -9.81 21.83 1.84
CA GLU A 28 -11.27 21.74 2.06
C GLU A 28 -11.82 20.34 1.81
N TYR A 29 -11.39 19.68 0.72
CA TYR A 29 -11.94 18.39 0.31
C TYR A 29 -11.07 17.18 0.65
N GLY A 30 -9.81 17.40 1.04
CA GLY A 30 -8.87 16.32 1.38
C GLY A 30 -8.49 16.32 2.86
N LEU A 31 -7.76 17.34 3.29
CA LEU A 31 -7.11 17.34 4.61
C LEU A 31 -8.10 17.56 5.75
N GLU A 32 -9.00 18.54 5.67
CA GLU A 32 -9.97 18.80 6.74
C GLU A 32 -10.94 17.64 6.98
N PRO A 33 -11.53 16.99 5.94
CA PRO A 33 -12.34 15.80 6.15
C PRO A 33 -11.54 14.67 6.80
N GLY A 34 -10.27 14.47 6.40
CA GLY A 34 -9.39 13.48 6.99
C GLY A 34 -9.04 13.76 8.46
N ILE A 35 -8.77 15.01 8.80
CA ILE A 35 -8.54 15.45 10.19
C ILE A 35 -9.74 15.12 11.07
N LYS A 36 -10.96 15.41 10.59
CA LYS A 36 -12.20 15.06 11.30
C LYS A 36 -12.27 13.56 11.59
N GLN A 37 -11.78 12.69 10.69
CA GLN A 37 -11.77 11.24 10.92
C GLN A 37 -10.84 10.78 12.05
N TYR A 38 -9.87 11.59 12.49
CA TYR A 38 -9.07 11.29 13.67
C TYR A 38 -9.72 11.74 14.98
N THR A 39 -10.67 12.68 14.94
CA THR A 39 -11.20 13.36 16.14
C THR A 39 -12.69 13.09 16.38
N GLU A 40 -13.41 12.59 15.39
CA GLU A 40 -14.86 12.40 15.48
C GLU A 40 -15.22 11.30 16.49
N VAL A 41 -16.02 11.63 17.51
CA VAL A 41 -16.62 10.64 18.40
C VAL A 41 -17.74 9.93 17.64
N ARG A 42 -17.66 8.60 17.50
CA ARG A 42 -18.70 7.80 16.86
C ARG A 42 -19.16 6.65 17.74
N THR A 43 -20.47 6.44 17.79
CA THR A 43 -21.11 5.26 18.37
C THR A 43 -20.73 4.02 17.59
N VAL A 44 -20.20 3.01 18.27
CA VAL A 44 -19.78 1.74 17.66
C VAL A 44 -20.77 0.65 18.04
N TYR A 45 -21.19 -0.13 17.04
CA TYR A 45 -21.92 -1.37 17.24
C TYR A 45 -20.94 -2.54 17.16
N THR A 46 -20.66 -3.18 18.29
CA THR A 46 -19.85 -4.39 18.33
C THR A 46 -20.76 -5.61 18.18
N ILE A 47 -20.65 -6.33 17.06
CA ILE A 47 -21.42 -7.57 16.86
C ILE A 47 -21.00 -8.57 17.96
N GLY A 48 -21.95 -8.99 18.80
CA GLY A 48 -21.72 -9.92 19.92
C GLY A 48 -21.58 -9.29 21.30
N ARG A 49 -21.60 -7.95 21.43
CA ARG A 49 -21.78 -7.25 22.72
C ARG A 49 -22.99 -6.35 22.64
N ALA A 50 -23.90 -6.44 23.60
CA ALA A 50 -25.14 -5.65 23.66
C ALA A 50 -24.92 -4.17 24.06
N SER A 51 -23.68 -3.66 24.03
CA SER A 51 -23.33 -2.32 24.48
C SER A 51 -22.91 -1.42 23.32
N LYS A 52 -23.48 -0.21 23.29
CA LYS A 52 -22.96 0.92 22.52
C LYS A 52 -21.70 1.41 23.21
N GLU A 53 -20.58 1.44 22.50
CA GLU A 53 -19.35 2.09 22.99
C GLU A 53 -19.14 3.38 22.19
N GLU A 54 -18.74 4.45 22.86
CA GLU A 54 -18.28 5.68 22.20
C GLU A 54 -16.79 5.51 21.88
N GLY A 55 -16.44 5.56 20.60
CA GLY A 55 -15.04 5.52 20.16
C GLY A 55 -14.67 6.79 19.42
N ILE A 56 -13.44 7.29 19.63
CA ILE A 56 -12.91 8.40 18.85
C ILE A 56 -12.34 7.86 17.53
N GLY A 57 -12.60 8.57 16.45
CA GLY A 57 -12.11 8.32 15.10
C GLY A 57 -12.90 7.30 14.30
N SER A 58 -12.66 7.27 12.98
CA SER A 58 -13.20 6.25 12.07
C SER A 58 -12.56 4.87 12.25
N SER A 59 -13.17 3.85 11.66
CA SER A 59 -12.70 2.45 11.79
C SER A 59 -11.25 2.23 11.33
N TRP A 60 -10.72 3.06 10.42
CA TRP A 60 -9.35 2.98 9.93
C TRP A 60 -8.34 3.74 10.81
N THR A 61 -8.79 4.61 11.71
CA THR A 61 -7.96 5.28 12.72
C THR A 61 -7.96 4.56 14.07
N ARG A 62 -8.90 3.62 14.27
CA ARG A 62 -9.02 2.82 15.49
C ARG A 62 -8.16 1.57 15.42
N VAL A 63 -7.63 1.17 16.57
CA VAL A 63 -6.65 0.08 16.70
C VAL A 63 -7.06 -0.99 17.72
N ASN A 64 -8.32 -0.98 18.16
CA ASN A 64 -8.88 -1.96 19.08
C ASN A 64 -9.60 -3.07 18.29
N GLY A 65 -9.29 -4.35 18.57
CA GLY A 65 -10.06 -5.50 18.07
C GLY A 65 -10.07 -5.69 16.55
N ASN A 66 -8.90 -5.79 15.91
CA ASN A 66 -8.69 -5.90 14.44
C ASN A 66 -9.18 -4.71 13.60
N LEU A 67 -9.75 -3.66 14.22
CA LEU A 67 -10.00 -2.38 13.55
C LEU A 67 -8.67 -1.73 13.15
N GLY A 68 -8.67 -1.05 12.01
CA GLY A 68 -7.48 -0.41 11.41
C GLY A 68 -6.46 -1.35 10.77
N MET A 69 -6.64 -2.67 10.81
CA MET A 69 -5.72 -3.66 10.20
C MET A 69 -6.16 -4.05 8.77
N TYR A 70 -6.39 -3.04 7.93
CA TYR A 70 -6.94 -3.21 6.58
C TYR A 70 -6.59 -2.01 5.69
N ASN A 71 -6.85 -2.10 4.38
CA ASN A 71 -6.30 -1.20 3.36
C ASN A 71 -6.59 0.29 3.61
N TRP A 72 -7.76 0.63 4.17
CA TRP A 72 -8.16 2.03 4.35
C TRP A 72 -7.23 2.78 5.30
N ASN A 73 -6.61 2.09 6.26
CA ASN A 73 -5.62 2.70 7.11
C ASN A 73 -4.44 3.23 6.25
N GLN A 74 -3.89 2.40 5.37
CA GLN A 74 -2.80 2.83 4.48
C GLN A 74 -3.27 3.86 3.46
N VAL A 75 -4.46 3.69 2.89
CA VAL A 75 -5.01 4.61 1.89
C VAL A 75 -5.21 6.00 2.47
N CYS A 76 -5.91 6.11 3.59
CA CYS A 76 -6.20 7.39 4.21
C CYS A 76 -4.93 8.03 4.80
N ASN A 77 -4.16 7.31 5.61
CA ASN A 77 -2.94 7.87 6.18
C ASN A 77 -1.91 8.22 5.10
N GLY A 78 -1.71 7.36 4.09
CA GLY A 78 -0.78 7.62 2.99
C GLY A 78 -1.16 8.85 2.15
N GLY A 79 -2.46 9.01 1.87
CA GLY A 79 -2.97 10.20 1.17
C GLY A 79 -2.85 11.47 2.00
N LEU A 80 -3.19 11.41 3.29
CA LEU A 80 -3.09 12.56 4.21
C LEU A 80 -1.65 12.98 4.46
N LEU A 81 -0.72 12.02 4.59
CA LEU A 81 0.71 12.30 4.67
C LEU A 81 1.21 13.02 3.42
N ALA A 82 0.92 12.47 2.23
CA ALA A 82 1.35 13.08 0.97
C ALA A 82 0.76 14.49 0.78
N GLY A 83 -0.53 14.67 1.05
CA GLY A 83 -1.21 15.96 0.89
C GLY A 83 -0.73 17.01 1.90
N SER A 84 -0.62 16.66 3.18
CA SER A 84 -0.20 17.63 4.22
C SER A 84 1.26 18.05 4.05
N LEU A 85 2.15 17.12 3.72
CA LEU A 85 3.56 17.43 3.47
C LEU A 85 3.75 18.25 2.19
N ALA A 86 2.87 18.12 1.19
CA ALA A 86 2.94 18.92 -0.03
C ALA A 86 2.65 20.42 0.19
N ILE A 87 1.95 20.77 1.26
CA ILE A 87 1.61 22.17 1.61
C ILE A 87 2.27 22.65 2.90
N ALA A 88 3.18 21.86 3.48
CA ALA A 88 3.75 22.15 4.79
C ALA A 88 4.55 23.46 4.86
N GLU A 89 5.01 24.00 3.73
CA GLU A 89 5.70 25.30 3.69
C GLU A 89 4.73 26.49 3.84
N THR A 90 3.47 26.35 3.46
CA THR A 90 2.46 27.42 3.55
C THR A 90 1.46 27.21 4.69
N ASP A 91 1.11 25.96 4.97
CA ASP A 91 0.10 25.58 5.96
C ASP A 91 0.63 24.42 6.83
N PRO A 92 1.69 24.66 7.63
CA PRO A 92 2.40 23.62 8.40
C PRO A 92 1.50 22.88 9.41
N ASP A 93 0.49 23.55 9.96
CA ASP A 93 -0.42 23.02 10.98
C ASP A 93 -1.05 21.67 10.57
N TYR A 94 -1.33 21.49 9.28
CA TYR A 94 -1.87 20.23 8.76
C TYR A 94 -0.87 19.08 8.92
N ALA A 95 0.39 19.30 8.57
CA ALA A 95 1.44 18.29 8.71
C ALA A 95 1.76 18.02 10.19
N GLU A 96 1.81 19.07 11.02
CA GLU A 96 2.01 18.96 12.47
C GLU A 96 0.93 18.11 13.15
N PHE A 97 -0.32 18.21 12.68
CA PHE A 97 -1.40 17.38 13.19
C PHE A 97 -1.38 15.95 12.64
N ILE A 98 -1.21 15.79 11.32
CA ILE A 98 -1.41 14.51 10.62
C ILE A 98 -0.23 13.56 10.84
N VAL A 99 1.00 14.04 10.71
CA VAL A 99 2.21 13.17 10.70
C VAL A 99 2.32 12.34 11.98
N PRO A 100 2.24 12.91 13.20
CA PRO A 100 2.36 12.12 14.43
C PRO A 100 1.26 11.06 14.58
N LYS A 101 0.04 11.38 14.14
CA LYS A 101 -1.10 10.45 14.19
C LYS A 101 -0.92 9.30 13.19
N ALA A 102 -0.57 9.62 11.95
CA ALA A 102 -0.33 8.62 10.92
C ALA A 102 0.81 7.67 11.29
N VAL A 103 1.91 8.18 11.85
CA VAL A 103 3.05 7.37 12.32
C VAL A 103 2.65 6.41 13.44
N THR A 104 1.67 6.78 14.27
CA THR A 104 1.15 5.91 15.34
C THR A 104 0.19 4.84 14.80
N ILE A 105 -0.61 5.16 13.77
CA ILE A 105 -1.72 4.32 13.28
C ILE A 105 -1.31 3.40 12.12
N LEU A 106 -0.47 3.86 11.20
CA LEU A 106 0.01 3.06 10.07
C LEU A 106 0.64 1.71 10.46
N PRO A 107 1.42 1.59 11.56
CA PRO A 107 2.02 0.32 11.94
C PRO A 107 1.03 -0.82 12.10
N TYR A 108 -0.23 -0.54 12.46
CA TYR A 108 -1.25 -1.58 12.63
C TYR A 108 -1.62 -2.26 11.31
N ALA A 109 -1.77 -1.48 10.24
CA ALA A 109 -1.98 -2.03 8.90
C ALA A 109 -0.68 -2.57 8.30
N LEU A 110 0.46 -1.88 8.48
CA LEU A 110 1.72 -2.37 7.90
C LEU A 110 2.16 -3.74 8.47
N ARG A 111 1.81 -4.04 9.72
CA ARG A 111 2.07 -5.37 10.30
C ARG A 111 1.29 -6.51 9.65
N THR A 112 0.23 -6.24 8.88
CA THR A 112 -0.55 -7.30 8.21
C THR A 112 0.16 -7.92 7.03
N TYR A 113 1.23 -7.28 6.51
CA TYR A 113 2.16 -7.92 5.57
C TYR A 113 3.01 -9.00 6.24
N GLY A 114 3.11 -9.00 7.57
CA GLY A 114 3.95 -9.95 8.30
C GLY A 114 3.40 -11.37 8.28
N PRO A 115 4.27 -12.40 8.23
CA PRO A 115 5.73 -12.30 8.21
C PRO A 115 6.35 -12.23 6.79
N ASP A 116 5.64 -12.65 5.73
CA ASP A 116 6.23 -12.96 4.42
C ASP A 116 5.53 -12.28 3.24
N GLY A 117 4.86 -11.16 3.50
CA GLY A 117 4.32 -10.26 2.49
C GLY A 117 2.87 -10.53 2.11
N ALA A 118 2.24 -11.53 2.72
CA ALA A 118 0.84 -11.89 2.50
C ALA A 118 -0.09 -10.68 2.65
N TRP A 119 -1.13 -10.58 1.81
CA TRP A 119 -2.19 -9.59 2.01
C TRP A 119 -3.51 -10.26 2.33
N PRO A 120 -4.03 -10.05 3.56
CA PRO A 120 -5.25 -10.71 3.99
C PRO A 120 -6.49 -10.44 3.13
N GLU A 121 -6.58 -9.26 2.52
CA GLU A 121 -7.73 -8.89 1.67
C GLU A 121 -7.57 -9.35 0.21
N GLY A 122 -6.46 -10.02 -0.10
CA GLY A 122 -6.15 -10.54 -1.41
C GLY A 122 -5.52 -9.54 -2.38
N ARG A 123 -5.18 -10.05 -3.57
CA ARG A 123 -4.33 -9.36 -4.55
C ARG A 123 -4.86 -7.99 -4.98
N GLY A 124 -6.16 -7.89 -5.25
CA GLY A 124 -6.76 -6.64 -5.73
C GLY A 124 -6.58 -5.49 -4.73
N TYR A 125 -6.78 -5.76 -3.45
CA TYR A 125 -6.59 -4.76 -2.41
C TYR A 125 -5.12 -4.55 -2.01
N TRP A 126 -4.26 -5.56 -2.20
CA TRP A 126 -2.81 -5.40 -2.02
C TRP A 126 -2.27 -4.25 -2.87
N GLY A 127 -2.63 -4.19 -4.16
CA GLY A 127 -2.15 -3.14 -5.06
C GLY A 127 -2.58 -1.74 -4.60
N TYR A 128 -3.79 -1.62 -4.05
CA TYR A 128 -4.30 -0.37 -3.52
C TYR A 128 -3.60 0.05 -2.22
N ALA A 129 -3.54 -0.85 -1.24
CA ALA A 129 -2.86 -0.67 0.04
C ALA A 129 -1.38 -0.29 -0.12
N THR A 130 -0.64 -1.08 -0.91
CA THR A 130 0.80 -0.91 -1.10
C THR A 130 1.11 0.38 -1.87
N ARG A 131 0.25 0.79 -2.81
CA ARG A 131 0.42 2.06 -3.54
C ARG A 131 0.38 3.27 -2.60
N TYR A 132 -0.58 3.33 -1.68
CA TYR A 132 -0.65 4.45 -0.73
C TYR A 132 0.40 4.37 0.36
N THR A 133 0.85 3.16 0.71
CA THR A 133 2.04 2.98 1.55
C THR A 133 3.26 3.59 0.89
N ALA A 134 3.49 3.29 -0.39
CA ALA A 134 4.59 3.87 -1.16
C ALA A 134 4.51 5.40 -1.21
N TYR A 135 3.31 5.98 -1.45
CA TYR A 135 3.12 7.44 -1.43
C TYR A 135 3.43 8.06 -0.06
N GLY A 136 2.86 7.52 1.02
CA GLY A 136 3.06 8.06 2.37
C GLY A 136 4.51 7.98 2.82
N LEU A 137 5.16 6.82 2.64
CA LEU A 137 6.55 6.63 3.03
C LEU A 137 7.53 7.41 2.15
N ALA A 138 7.26 7.50 0.84
CA ALA A 138 8.06 8.35 -0.04
C ALA A 138 7.93 9.83 0.35
N ALA A 139 6.72 10.32 0.64
CA ALA A 139 6.50 11.71 1.07
C ALA A 139 7.22 12.03 2.38
N LEU A 140 7.14 11.14 3.37
CA LEU A 140 7.88 11.24 4.63
C LEU A 140 9.39 11.32 4.38
N ARG A 141 9.93 10.40 3.57
CA ARG A 141 11.36 10.40 3.22
C ARG A 141 11.80 11.63 2.45
N THR A 142 11.03 12.11 1.48
CA THR A 142 11.46 13.26 0.67
C THR A 142 11.29 14.59 1.39
N ALA A 143 10.24 14.75 2.20
CA ALA A 143 9.97 15.99 2.92
C ALA A 143 10.75 16.11 4.23
N LEU A 144 10.94 15.00 4.95
CA LEU A 144 11.49 14.99 6.32
C LEU A 144 12.79 14.20 6.48
N ASP A 145 13.28 13.54 5.42
CA ASP A 145 14.43 12.61 5.45
C ASP A 145 14.25 11.44 6.44
N ASN A 146 13.01 11.17 6.85
CA ASN A 146 12.69 10.18 7.87
C ASN A 146 11.31 9.56 7.62
N ASP A 147 11.18 8.25 7.80
CA ASP A 147 9.90 7.52 7.75
C ASP A 147 9.51 6.92 9.10
N PHE A 148 10.20 7.32 10.17
CA PHE A 148 9.94 6.90 11.55
C PHE A 148 10.02 5.37 11.75
N GLY A 149 10.80 4.68 10.92
CA GLY A 149 10.96 3.22 10.99
C GLY A 149 9.80 2.44 10.37
N LEU A 150 8.82 3.12 9.77
CA LEU A 150 7.65 2.48 9.16
C LEU A 150 8.04 1.55 8.00
N SER A 151 9.07 1.90 7.22
CA SER A 151 9.59 1.02 6.16
C SER A 151 10.29 -0.23 6.69
N GLN A 152 10.63 -0.29 7.97
CA GLN A 152 11.33 -1.43 8.58
C GLN A 152 10.36 -2.39 9.29
N ILE A 153 9.05 -2.16 9.17
CA ILE A 153 8.05 -3.05 9.75
C ILE A 153 8.14 -4.43 9.06
N PRO A 154 8.24 -5.53 9.83
CA PRO A 154 8.37 -6.87 9.28
C PRO A 154 7.28 -7.23 8.27
N GLY A 155 7.66 -7.93 7.20
CA GLY A 155 6.78 -8.36 6.11
C GLY A 155 6.65 -7.36 4.96
N LEU A 156 6.86 -6.06 5.20
CA LEU A 156 6.75 -5.06 4.12
C LEU A 156 7.82 -5.23 3.03
N SER A 157 9.03 -5.66 3.40
CA SER A 157 10.09 -6.00 2.44
C SER A 157 9.73 -7.16 1.52
N GLU A 158 8.87 -8.06 2.01
CA GLU A 158 8.41 -9.24 1.30
C GLU A 158 7.10 -9.00 0.54
N ALA A 159 6.44 -7.85 0.74
CA ALA A 159 5.10 -7.57 0.23
C ALA A 159 4.97 -7.78 -1.29
N GLY A 160 6.02 -7.53 -2.06
CA GLY A 160 6.03 -7.73 -3.52
C GLY A 160 5.92 -9.20 -3.93
N PHE A 161 6.28 -10.16 -3.07
CA PHE A 161 6.18 -11.58 -3.39
C PHE A 161 4.75 -12.06 -3.49
N PHE A 162 3.82 -11.48 -2.73
CA PHE A 162 2.41 -11.90 -2.74
C PHE A 162 1.76 -11.80 -4.12
N PRO A 163 1.67 -10.62 -4.77
CA PRO A 163 1.10 -10.52 -6.11
C PRO A 163 1.90 -11.34 -7.14
N ILE A 164 3.21 -11.51 -6.98
CA ILE A 164 4.03 -12.31 -7.91
C ILE A 164 3.64 -13.79 -7.83
N HIS A 165 3.61 -14.36 -6.63
CA HIS A 165 3.34 -15.78 -6.44
C HIS A 165 1.88 -16.14 -6.63
N VAL A 166 0.93 -15.27 -6.30
CA VAL A 166 -0.47 -15.61 -6.54
C VAL A 166 -0.84 -15.51 -8.03
N ASP A 167 -0.02 -14.87 -8.90
CA ASP A 167 -0.29 -14.75 -10.35
C ASP A 167 -0.06 -16.07 -11.07
N GLY A 168 -1.13 -16.62 -11.64
CA GLY A 168 -1.13 -17.87 -12.39
C GLY A 168 -1.41 -17.63 -13.88
N PRO A 169 -1.23 -18.65 -14.75
CA PRO A 169 -1.42 -18.51 -16.20
C PRO A 169 -2.81 -17.99 -16.61
N LEU A 170 -3.86 -18.37 -15.87
CA LEU A 170 -5.25 -17.94 -16.13
C LEU A 170 -5.69 -16.76 -15.25
N VAL A 171 -5.04 -16.58 -14.10
CA VAL A 171 -5.33 -15.51 -13.13
C VAL A 171 -4.15 -14.56 -13.11
N GLN A 172 -4.07 -13.73 -14.17
CA GLN A 172 -2.98 -12.77 -14.38
C GLN A 172 -3.33 -11.35 -13.98
N THR A 173 -2.30 -10.63 -13.54
CA THR A 173 -2.37 -9.21 -13.22
C THR A 173 -2.32 -8.40 -14.50
N LYS A 174 -3.46 -7.86 -14.91
CA LYS A 174 -3.58 -7.03 -16.12
C LYS A 174 -3.17 -5.57 -15.91
N ASP A 175 -3.06 -5.14 -14.65
CA ASP A 175 -2.73 -3.76 -14.28
C ASP A 175 -1.29 -3.65 -13.79
N SER A 176 -0.51 -2.80 -14.44
CA SER A 176 0.82 -2.38 -13.96
C SER A 176 0.73 -1.86 -12.52
N THR A 177 1.70 -2.23 -11.68
CA THR A 177 1.73 -1.87 -10.27
C THR A 177 3.02 -1.10 -9.94
N PRO A 178 3.05 0.24 -10.13
CA PRO A 178 4.27 1.02 -9.94
C PRO A 178 4.88 0.95 -8.54
N CYS A 179 4.12 0.57 -7.51
CA CYS A 179 4.68 0.38 -6.19
C CYS A 179 5.61 -0.84 -6.09
N LEU A 180 5.63 -1.77 -7.05
CA LEU A 180 6.67 -2.79 -7.16
C LEU A 180 8.05 -2.18 -7.45
N PHE A 181 8.13 -1.12 -8.26
CA PHE A 181 9.37 -0.36 -8.44
C PHE A 181 9.80 0.35 -7.15
N TRP A 182 8.85 0.92 -6.40
CA TRP A 182 9.13 1.49 -5.09
C TRP A 182 9.67 0.44 -4.12
N LEU A 183 9.05 -0.74 -4.03
CA LEU A 183 9.52 -1.87 -3.22
C LEU A 183 10.91 -2.33 -3.66
N ALA A 184 11.13 -2.49 -4.96
CA ALA A 184 12.41 -2.91 -5.54
C ALA A 184 13.55 -1.97 -5.14
N ARG A 185 13.32 -0.66 -5.24
CA ARG A 185 14.27 0.37 -4.86
C ARG A 185 14.49 0.42 -3.35
N THR A 186 13.42 0.37 -2.57
CA THR A 186 13.46 0.51 -1.10
C THR A 186 14.18 -0.67 -0.44
N TYR A 187 13.89 -1.90 -0.89
CA TYR A 187 14.41 -3.13 -0.30
C TYR A 187 15.51 -3.79 -1.11
N ARG A 188 15.95 -3.15 -2.21
CA ARG A 188 16.98 -3.66 -3.12
C ARG A 188 16.68 -5.05 -3.69
N ASN A 189 15.39 -5.38 -3.85
CA ASN A 189 14.94 -6.63 -4.44
C ASN A 189 14.60 -6.43 -5.92
N ARG A 190 15.52 -6.84 -6.81
CA ARG A 190 15.38 -6.63 -8.25
C ARG A 190 14.25 -7.44 -8.89
N LEU A 191 13.87 -8.57 -8.29
CA LEU A 191 12.79 -9.40 -8.81
C LEU A 191 11.47 -8.61 -8.95
N PHE A 192 11.18 -7.73 -7.98
CA PHE A 192 9.97 -6.90 -8.03
C PHE A 192 9.97 -5.95 -9.24
N ALA A 193 11.14 -5.41 -9.60
CA ALA A 193 11.27 -4.58 -10.79
C ALA A 193 11.20 -5.42 -12.07
N ASP A 194 11.88 -6.56 -12.11
CA ASP A 194 11.89 -7.44 -13.29
C ASP A 194 10.47 -7.95 -13.61
N TRP A 195 9.70 -8.34 -12.59
CA TRP A 195 8.28 -8.69 -12.72
C TRP A 195 7.44 -7.54 -13.29
N GLU A 196 7.55 -6.33 -12.72
CA GLU A 196 6.76 -5.19 -13.17
C GLU A 196 7.11 -4.78 -14.61
N HIS A 197 8.38 -4.90 -15.03
CA HIS A 197 8.76 -4.72 -16.42
C HIS A 197 8.07 -5.72 -17.35
N ALA A 198 7.98 -7.00 -16.95
CA ALA A 198 7.27 -8.01 -17.74
C ALA A 198 5.78 -7.67 -17.93
N VAL A 199 5.11 -7.24 -16.84
CA VAL A 199 3.71 -6.79 -16.87
C VAL A 199 3.54 -5.57 -17.79
N LEU A 200 4.46 -4.59 -17.72
CA LEU A 200 4.42 -3.40 -18.56
C LEU A 200 4.54 -3.72 -20.05
N VAL A 201 5.40 -4.67 -20.42
CA VAL A 201 5.57 -5.14 -21.81
C VAL A 201 4.29 -5.82 -22.32
N GLN A 202 3.62 -6.61 -21.48
CA GLN A 202 2.43 -7.36 -21.87
C GLN A 202 1.17 -6.49 -21.99
N HIS A 203 1.01 -5.48 -21.13
CA HIS A 203 -0.27 -4.77 -20.98
C HIS A 203 -0.22 -3.28 -21.33
N ASN A 204 0.96 -2.72 -21.65
CA ASN A 204 1.15 -1.31 -21.99
C ASN A 204 0.51 -0.34 -20.96
N GLY A 205 0.73 -0.61 -19.68
CA GLY A 205 0.09 0.09 -18.55
C GLY A 205 0.88 1.23 -17.94
N ALA A 206 1.94 1.73 -18.58
CA ALA A 206 2.87 2.66 -17.95
C ALA A 206 2.20 3.94 -17.40
N ARG A 207 2.44 4.21 -16.12
CA ARG A 207 1.97 5.38 -15.35
C ARG A 207 3.14 6.28 -14.91
N PRO A 208 2.93 7.58 -14.63
CA PRO A 208 3.99 8.50 -14.20
C PRO A 208 4.82 8.01 -13.01
N GLN A 209 4.21 7.26 -12.09
CA GLN A 209 4.88 6.68 -10.92
C GLN A 209 6.01 5.70 -11.29
N HIS A 210 5.92 5.03 -12.44
CA HIS A 210 7.01 4.17 -12.93
C HIS A 210 8.25 4.97 -13.29
N VAL A 211 8.08 6.23 -13.72
CA VAL A 211 9.20 7.13 -14.00
C VAL A 211 9.83 7.60 -12.68
N ILE A 212 9.00 7.95 -11.69
CA ILE A 212 9.45 8.44 -10.37
C ILE A 212 10.27 7.37 -9.63
N TRP A 213 9.82 6.12 -9.67
CA TRP A 213 10.46 5.01 -8.95
C TRP A 213 11.27 4.08 -9.84
N TYR A 214 11.51 4.47 -11.10
CA TYR A 214 12.14 3.62 -12.10
C TYR A 214 13.32 2.82 -11.55
N THR A 215 13.24 1.51 -11.71
CA THR A 215 14.32 0.59 -11.37
C THR A 215 14.66 -0.19 -12.64
N PRO A 216 15.91 -0.15 -13.14
CA PRO A 216 16.24 -0.84 -14.39
C PRO A 216 16.19 -2.36 -14.20
N LEU A 217 15.95 -3.06 -15.32
CA LEU A 217 16.03 -4.52 -15.41
C LEU A 217 17.37 -5.03 -14.88
N SER A 218 17.35 -6.16 -14.19
CA SER A 218 18.56 -6.86 -13.75
C SER A 218 19.19 -7.73 -14.84
N GLY A 219 18.44 -8.03 -15.90
CA GLY A 219 18.83 -8.99 -16.95
C GLY A 219 18.57 -10.45 -16.58
N LYS A 220 17.89 -10.71 -15.46
CA LYS A 220 17.43 -12.05 -15.05
C LYS A 220 15.97 -12.27 -15.44
N GLU A 221 15.56 -13.53 -15.42
CA GLU A 221 14.16 -13.90 -15.58
C GLU A 221 13.30 -13.22 -14.50
N PRO A 222 12.09 -12.75 -14.84
CA PRO A 222 11.23 -11.99 -13.94
C PRO A 222 10.50 -12.87 -12.91
N PHE A 223 10.97 -14.09 -12.66
CA PHE A 223 10.28 -15.10 -11.85
C PHE A 223 11.10 -15.53 -10.63
N PRO A 224 10.46 -15.82 -9.48
CA PRO A 224 11.09 -16.53 -8.39
C PRO A 224 11.67 -17.89 -8.82
N ASN A 225 12.78 -18.30 -8.20
CA ASN A 225 13.40 -19.62 -8.42
C ASN A 225 12.69 -20.76 -7.65
N VAL A 226 11.44 -20.56 -7.25
CA VAL A 226 10.63 -21.54 -6.52
C VAL A 226 9.29 -21.70 -7.22
N LEU A 227 8.75 -22.91 -7.20
CA LEU A 227 7.46 -23.24 -7.79
C LEU A 227 6.34 -23.19 -6.74
N ASP A 228 6.68 -23.56 -5.51
CA ASP A 228 5.73 -23.61 -4.41
C ASP A 228 6.08 -22.51 -3.40
N TYR A 229 5.06 -21.83 -2.89
CA TYR A 229 5.23 -20.79 -1.88
C TYR A 229 4.10 -20.83 -0.85
N HIS A 230 4.48 -20.79 0.43
CA HIS A 230 3.55 -20.74 1.54
C HIS A 230 3.67 -19.38 2.24
N PHE A 231 2.65 -18.54 2.06
CA PHE A 231 2.45 -17.31 2.80
C PHE A 231 1.81 -17.62 4.15
N ARG A 232 2.48 -17.19 5.21
CA ARG A 232 2.02 -17.29 6.59
C ARG A 232 1.37 -15.97 6.99
N GLY A 233 0.65 -15.98 8.11
CA GLY A 233 0.06 -14.78 8.66
C GLY A 233 -1.39 -15.00 9.08
N SER A 234 -2.16 -13.93 9.22
CA SER A 234 -3.58 -14.04 9.59
C SER A 234 -4.40 -14.75 8.52
N VAL A 235 -4.01 -14.63 7.25
CA VAL A 235 -4.53 -15.43 6.14
C VAL A 235 -3.38 -16.23 5.59
N GLU A 236 -3.48 -17.54 5.69
CA GLU A 236 -2.50 -18.45 5.09
C GLU A 236 -2.86 -18.69 3.64
N SER A 237 -1.84 -18.70 2.78
CA SER A 237 -2.01 -18.96 1.36
C SER A 237 -0.90 -19.87 0.88
N ALA A 238 -1.27 -21.00 0.30
CA ALA A 238 -0.35 -21.91 -0.34
C ALA A 238 -0.54 -21.83 -1.85
N VAL A 239 0.54 -21.56 -2.57
CA VAL A 239 0.55 -21.52 -4.03
C VAL A 239 1.48 -22.60 -4.55
N PHE A 240 1.01 -23.34 -5.55
CA PHE A 240 1.76 -24.38 -6.25
C PHE A 240 1.66 -24.10 -7.74
N ARG A 241 2.76 -24.31 -8.48
CA ARG A 241 2.73 -24.27 -9.95
C ARG A 241 3.70 -25.26 -10.55
N SER A 242 3.43 -25.73 -11.76
CA SER A 242 4.35 -26.62 -12.48
C SER A 242 5.44 -25.87 -13.25
N ALA A 243 5.19 -24.64 -13.67
CA ALA A 243 6.15 -23.74 -14.31
C ALA A 243 5.70 -22.26 -14.23
N TRP A 244 6.62 -21.32 -14.46
CA TRP A 244 6.34 -19.88 -14.49
C TRP A 244 6.01 -19.34 -15.89
N ASN A 245 6.70 -19.84 -16.92
CA ASN A 245 6.63 -19.31 -18.29
C ASN A 245 6.03 -20.34 -19.26
N ASP A 246 4.98 -21.04 -18.82
CA ASP A 246 4.24 -22.00 -19.62
C ASP A 246 2.73 -21.71 -19.46
N PRO A 247 2.03 -21.33 -20.53
CA PRO A 247 0.59 -21.05 -20.47
C PRO A 247 -0.26 -22.27 -20.09
N GLU A 248 0.27 -23.50 -20.26
CA GLU A 248 -0.38 -24.76 -19.90
C GLU A 248 0.06 -25.27 -18.51
N ALA A 249 0.82 -24.46 -17.76
CA ALA A 249 1.25 -24.84 -16.42
C ALA A 249 0.04 -25.02 -15.49
N LEU A 250 0.01 -26.16 -14.79
CA LEU A 250 -0.84 -26.33 -13.61
C LEU A 250 -0.50 -25.25 -12.58
N PHE A 251 -1.53 -24.60 -12.05
CA PHE A 251 -1.45 -23.61 -10.98
C PHE A 251 -2.52 -23.96 -9.94
N VAL A 252 -2.18 -23.85 -8.66
CA VAL A 252 -3.13 -24.03 -7.56
C VAL A 252 -2.86 -22.99 -6.51
N HIS A 253 -3.87 -22.22 -6.12
CA HIS A 253 -3.80 -21.29 -5.01
C HIS A 253 -4.89 -21.60 -3.98
N VAL A 254 -4.47 -22.01 -2.79
CA VAL A 254 -5.35 -22.37 -1.68
C VAL A 254 -5.26 -21.30 -0.60
N ARG A 255 -6.41 -20.86 -0.08
CA ARG A 255 -6.48 -19.92 1.05
C ARG A 255 -7.10 -20.55 2.30
N ALA A 256 -6.48 -20.28 3.43
CA ALA A 256 -6.87 -20.75 4.75
C ALA A 256 -6.68 -19.64 5.81
N GLY A 257 -6.99 -19.95 7.07
CA GLY A 257 -6.77 -19.04 8.20
C GLY A 257 -8.00 -18.20 8.58
N TYR A 258 -7.76 -16.97 9.03
CA TYR A 258 -8.78 -16.10 9.60
C TYR A 258 -9.62 -15.43 8.50
N ASN A 259 -10.93 -15.69 8.51
CA ASN A 259 -11.83 -15.25 7.43
C ASN A 259 -12.72 -14.04 7.79
N GLN A 260 -12.66 -13.56 9.02
CA GLN A 260 -13.38 -12.35 9.43
C GLN A 260 -12.54 -11.09 9.16
N ILE A 261 -11.98 -11.02 7.96
CA ILE A 261 -11.17 -9.90 7.50
C ILE A 261 -11.98 -9.10 6.50
N ASN A 262 -11.77 -7.79 6.48
CA ASN A 262 -12.39 -6.94 5.48
C ASN A 262 -12.11 -7.47 4.07
N HIS A 263 -13.14 -7.46 3.22
CA HIS A 263 -13.09 -7.93 1.84
C HIS A 263 -12.75 -9.42 1.65
N ALA A 264 -12.60 -10.20 2.72
CA ALA A 264 -12.53 -11.65 2.61
C ALA A 264 -13.89 -12.18 2.10
N LYS A 265 -13.82 -13.12 1.17
CA LYS A 265 -14.98 -13.89 0.74
C LYS A 265 -15.11 -15.12 1.66
N LEU A 266 -16.30 -15.71 1.77
CA LEU A 266 -16.52 -16.97 2.50
C LEU A 266 -15.93 -18.18 1.74
N GLU A 267 -14.64 -18.11 1.40
CA GLU A 267 -13.94 -19.00 0.47
C GLU A 267 -12.79 -19.75 1.15
N LEU A 268 -12.83 -19.96 2.48
CA LEU A 268 -11.87 -20.84 3.13
C LEU A 268 -12.01 -22.26 2.56
N GLY A 269 -10.92 -22.79 2.01
CA GLY A 269 -10.92 -24.07 1.29
C GLY A 269 -11.28 -23.96 -0.19
N HIS A 270 -11.45 -22.76 -0.74
CA HIS A 270 -11.52 -22.53 -2.19
C HIS A 270 -10.14 -22.68 -2.84
N PHE A 271 -10.14 -23.18 -4.07
CA PHE A 271 -8.94 -23.32 -4.88
C PHE A 271 -9.23 -22.84 -6.30
N ASP A 272 -8.31 -22.06 -6.87
CA ASP A 272 -8.29 -21.71 -8.29
C ASP A 272 -7.31 -22.65 -9.01
N ILE A 273 -7.72 -23.24 -10.14
CA ILE A 273 -6.89 -24.08 -11.03
C ILE A 273 -6.69 -23.35 -12.36
#